data_AF-A0A536EZ33-F1
#
_entry.id   AF-A0A536EZ33-F1
#
_cell.length_a   1.000
_cell.length_b   1.000
_cell.length_c   1.000
_cell.angle_alpha   90.00
_cell.angle_beta   90.00
_cell.angle_gamma   90.00
#
_symmetry.space_group_name_H-M   'P 1'
#
loop_
_entity.id
_entity.type
_entity.pdbx_description
1 polymer ?
#
loop_
_entity_poly.entity_id
_entity_poly.type
_entity_poly.pdbx_seq_one_letter_code
_entity_poly.pdbx_strand_id
1 'polypeptide(L)'
;MASTAEIGVFGGSGFYEWLEDAEEVRVDTPYGAPSGALAIADVAGRRTTGRADTYYHGPDVVHISAADPYCPELRALAGRIAGQQSLRWRPAGTVVVVQGPRFSTRAESRWYSGMGWDIVGMTQYPEVILARELEMCYLNLSLVTDYDAGLEGAPDVSAVQAREVMRVLSENIVRVRDLLAAMIPMIPAEPSCNCQRSLEGARL
;
A
#
# COMPACT_ATOMS: atom_id res chain seq x y z
N MET A 1 -27.37 -2.29 -14.71
CA MET A 1 -27.18 -2.05 -13.26
C MET A 1 -25.73 -1.67 -13.07
N ALA A 2 -25.37 -0.83 -12.10
CA ALA A 2 -23.95 -0.61 -11.81
C ALA A 2 -23.35 -1.92 -11.27
N SER A 3 -22.18 -2.30 -11.77
CA SER A 3 -21.40 -3.44 -11.25
C SER A 3 -20.87 -3.07 -9.86
N THR A 4 -21.43 -3.67 -8.81
CA THR A 4 -20.97 -3.48 -7.43
C THR A 4 -19.86 -4.47 -7.10
N ALA A 5 -18.70 -3.96 -6.67
CA ALA A 5 -17.61 -4.76 -6.13
C ALA A 5 -17.46 -4.49 -4.62
N GLU A 6 -17.45 -5.56 -3.82
CA GLU A 6 -17.31 -5.46 -2.36
C GLU A 6 -15.83 -5.41 -1.91
N ILE A 7 -14.92 -5.85 -2.78
CA ILE A 7 -13.47 -5.93 -2.52
C ILE A 7 -12.73 -5.28 -3.68
N GLY A 8 -11.89 -4.29 -3.37
CA GLY A 8 -10.92 -3.70 -4.30
C GLY A 8 -9.52 -4.26 -4.06
N VAL A 9 -8.76 -4.50 -5.13
CA VAL A 9 -7.35 -4.87 -5.07
C VAL A 9 -6.53 -3.83 -5.81
N PHE A 10 -5.71 -3.07 -5.07
CA PHE A 10 -4.87 -2.01 -5.63
C PHE A 10 -3.48 -2.54 -5.93
N GLY A 11 -3.18 -2.66 -7.23
CA GLY A 11 -1.92 -3.16 -7.74
C GLY A 11 -0.89 -2.05 -7.96
N GLY A 12 0.34 -2.26 -7.49
CA GLY A 12 1.48 -1.43 -7.88
C GLY A 12 1.94 -1.71 -9.32
N SER A 13 3.12 -1.18 -9.67
CA SER A 13 3.79 -1.48 -10.95
C SER A 13 3.72 -2.96 -11.29
N GLY A 14 3.34 -3.31 -12.53
CA GLY A 14 3.35 -4.69 -13.05
C GLY A 14 2.18 -5.58 -12.64
N PHE A 15 1.12 -5.04 -12.03
CA PHE A 15 -0.08 -5.80 -11.61
C PHE A 15 -1.22 -5.80 -12.66
N TYR A 16 -1.04 -5.12 -13.80
CA TYR A 16 -2.14 -4.59 -14.63
C TYR A 16 -2.85 -5.58 -15.57
N GLU A 17 -2.35 -6.81 -15.75
CA GLU A 17 -2.85 -7.76 -16.78
C GLU A 17 -3.12 -9.17 -16.22
N TRP A 18 -3.56 -9.29 -14.96
CA TRP A 18 -3.67 -10.61 -14.29
C TRP A 18 -5.11 -11.19 -14.28
N LEU A 19 -6.18 -10.40 -14.30
CA LEU A 19 -7.55 -10.96 -14.35
C LEU A 19 -7.95 -11.31 -15.81
N GLU A 20 -7.94 -12.61 -16.14
CA GLU A 20 -8.29 -13.13 -17.48
C GLU A 20 -9.73 -12.78 -17.91
N ASP A 21 -10.65 -12.61 -16.96
CA ASP A 21 -12.07 -12.24 -17.16
C ASP A 21 -12.43 -10.84 -16.59
N ALA A 22 -11.49 -9.88 -16.52
CA ALA A 22 -11.80 -8.54 -16.01
C ALA A 22 -12.57 -7.64 -17.01
N GLU A 23 -13.61 -6.96 -16.51
CA GLU A 23 -14.28 -5.84 -17.19
C GLU A 23 -13.59 -4.51 -16.84
N GLU A 24 -13.14 -3.74 -17.84
CA GLU A 24 -12.64 -2.37 -17.62
C GLU A 24 -13.82 -1.41 -17.39
N VAL A 25 -14.12 -1.13 -16.12
CA VAL A 25 -15.12 -0.12 -15.75
C VAL A 25 -14.45 1.22 -15.49
N ARG A 26 -14.75 2.23 -16.32
CA ARG A 26 -14.31 3.61 -16.09
C ARG A 26 -15.22 4.28 -15.06
N VAL A 27 -14.60 4.89 -14.05
CA VAL A 27 -15.29 5.59 -12.96
C VAL A 27 -14.77 7.01 -12.88
N ASP A 28 -15.63 7.98 -13.13
CA ASP A 28 -15.37 9.39 -12.84
C ASP A 28 -15.56 9.65 -11.34
N THR A 29 -14.71 10.49 -10.74
CA THR A 29 -14.85 10.89 -9.34
C THR A 29 -14.90 12.43 -9.21
N PRO A 30 -15.53 12.98 -8.16
CA PRO A 30 -15.45 14.42 -7.86
C PRO A 30 -14.02 14.94 -7.63
N TYR A 31 -13.07 14.03 -7.41
CA TYR A 31 -11.65 14.32 -7.15
C TYR A 31 -10.77 14.19 -8.40
N GLY A 32 -11.39 13.99 -9.57
CA GLY A 32 -10.72 13.79 -10.86
C GLY A 32 -10.73 12.34 -11.33
N ALA A 33 -10.08 12.09 -12.47
CA ALA A 33 -9.89 10.75 -12.99
C ALA A 33 -8.86 9.97 -12.14
N PRO A 34 -9.00 8.64 -12.03
CA PRO A 34 -7.95 7.75 -11.53
C PRO A 34 -6.60 7.97 -12.26
N SER A 35 -5.51 7.58 -11.60
CA SER A 35 -4.18 8.21 -11.68
C SER A 35 -3.57 8.57 -13.06
N GLY A 36 -3.27 9.86 -13.21
CA GLY A 36 -2.22 10.46 -14.06
C GLY A 36 -2.62 11.85 -14.61
N ALA A 37 -1.78 12.89 -14.70
CA ALA A 37 -0.43 13.22 -14.19
C ALA A 37 -0.28 14.78 -14.26
N LEU A 38 0.78 15.52 -13.90
CA LEU A 38 2.16 15.30 -13.40
C LEU A 38 2.62 16.63 -12.72
N ALA A 39 3.52 16.63 -11.73
CA ALA A 39 4.02 17.89 -11.10
C ALA A 39 5.51 17.82 -10.66
N ILE A 40 6.17 18.98 -10.57
CA ILE A 40 7.62 19.17 -10.25
C ILE A 40 7.78 20.07 -9.01
N ALA A 41 8.70 19.73 -8.09
CA ALA A 41 9.22 20.62 -7.04
C ALA A 41 10.60 20.17 -6.51
N ASP A 42 11.38 21.11 -5.97
CA ASP A 42 12.84 20.98 -5.70
C ASP A 42 13.27 20.22 -4.43
N VAL A 43 14.55 19.81 -4.43
CA VAL A 43 15.18 18.95 -3.41
C VAL A 43 15.85 19.76 -2.29
N ALA A 44 15.24 19.76 -1.09
CA ALA A 44 15.90 20.11 0.18
C ALA A 44 15.15 19.57 1.43
N GLY A 45 14.99 18.25 1.54
CA GLY A 45 14.55 17.58 2.78
C GLY A 45 13.08 17.79 3.19
N ARG A 46 12.12 17.17 2.49
CA ARG A 46 10.68 17.22 2.84
C ARG A 46 9.97 15.86 2.74
N ARG A 47 8.88 15.75 3.53
CA ARG A 47 7.87 14.68 3.49
C ARG A 47 7.09 14.67 2.17
N THR A 48 6.12 13.75 2.05
CA THR A 48 5.17 13.58 0.93
C THR A 48 4.21 14.76 0.70
N THR A 49 4.73 15.96 0.45
CA THR A 49 3.93 17.15 0.10
C THR A 49 3.50 17.12 -1.37
N GLY A 50 2.20 17.29 -1.64
CA GLY A 50 1.66 17.48 -3.00
C GLY A 50 0.66 16.41 -3.47
N ARG A 51 0.34 15.42 -2.66
CA ARG A 51 -0.79 14.49 -2.90
C ARG A 51 -2.02 15.01 -2.16
N ALA A 52 -3.20 14.90 -2.75
CA ALA A 52 -4.45 15.09 -2.01
C ALA A 52 -4.63 13.89 -1.07
N ASP A 53 -4.73 14.16 0.24
CA ASP A 53 -4.56 13.18 1.31
C ASP A 53 -5.73 13.12 2.30
N THR A 54 -6.82 13.84 2.02
CA THR A 54 -8.11 13.77 2.69
C THR A 54 -9.24 14.07 1.70
N TYR A 55 -10.44 13.54 1.94
CA TYR A 55 -11.68 13.90 1.25
C TYR A 55 -12.36 15.13 1.87
N TYR A 56 -11.93 15.57 3.06
CA TYR A 56 -12.56 16.62 3.85
C TYR A 56 -11.79 17.94 3.74
N HIS A 57 -12.24 18.81 2.83
CA HIS A 57 -11.63 20.13 2.59
C HIS A 57 -12.41 21.29 3.24
N GLY A 58 -13.33 20.99 4.17
CA GLY A 58 -14.20 21.95 4.84
C GLY A 58 -15.61 22.06 4.22
N PRO A 59 -16.57 22.71 4.92
CA PRO A 59 -16.42 23.32 6.24
C PRO A 59 -16.24 22.29 7.36
N ASP A 60 -16.73 21.07 7.16
CA ASP A 60 -16.60 19.97 8.11
C ASP A 60 -15.14 19.50 8.18
N VAL A 61 -14.62 19.35 9.40
CA VAL A 61 -13.25 18.87 9.67
C VAL A 61 -13.34 17.48 10.28
N VAL A 62 -12.56 16.55 9.73
CA VAL A 62 -12.55 15.15 10.16
C VAL A 62 -11.15 14.74 10.58
N HIS A 63 -11.06 14.07 11.72
CA HIS A 63 -9.82 13.62 12.35
C HIS A 63 -9.90 12.13 12.68
N ILE A 64 -9.76 11.28 11.66
CA ILE A 64 -9.66 9.83 11.87
C ILE A 64 -8.38 9.47 12.65
N SER A 65 -8.48 8.49 13.56
CA SER A 65 -7.31 7.96 14.26
C SER A 65 -6.47 7.09 13.31
N ALA A 66 -5.26 7.52 12.98
CA ALA A 66 -4.32 6.78 12.13
C ALA A 66 -3.29 5.94 12.92
N ALA A 67 -3.50 5.70 14.22
CA ALA A 67 -2.57 4.97 15.08
C ALA A 67 -2.30 3.53 14.59
N ASP A 68 -3.37 2.81 14.25
CA ASP A 68 -3.34 1.48 13.64
C ASP A 68 -3.99 1.56 12.25
N PRO A 69 -3.23 1.90 11.19
CA PRO A 69 -3.80 2.27 9.89
C PRO A 69 -4.27 1.06 9.06
N TYR A 70 -3.94 -0.17 9.47
CA TYR A 70 -4.24 -1.41 8.74
C TYR A 70 -5.22 -2.29 9.50
N CYS A 71 -6.20 -2.87 8.81
CA CYS A 71 -7.23 -3.72 9.42
C CYS A 71 -6.62 -4.94 10.14
N PRO A 72 -6.81 -5.11 11.47
CA PRO A 72 -6.19 -6.21 12.21
C PRO A 72 -6.71 -7.59 11.79
N GLU A 73 -7.99 -7.69 11.39
CA GLU A 73 -8.57 -8.95 10.90
C GLU A 73 -7.99 -9.37 9.55
N LEU A 74 -7.90 -8.45 8.59
CA LEU A 74 -7.30 -8.77 7.28
C LEU A 74 -5.81 -9.13 7.44
N ARG A 75 -5.08 -8.48 8.36
CA ARG A 75 -3.69 -8.87 8.70
C ARG A 75 -3.61 -10.28 9.30
N ALA A 76 -4.50 -10.61 10.24
CA ALA A 76 -4.54 -11.94 10.86
C ALA A 76 -4.93 -13.04 9.85
N LEU A 77 -5.89 -12.75 8.96
CA LEU A 77 -6.25 -13.62 7.84
C LEU A 77 -5.06 -13.84 6.91
N ALA A 78 -4.40 -12.76 6.47
CA ALA A 78 -3.22 -12.84 5.59
C ALA A 78 -2.11 -13.71 6.17
N GLY A 79 -1.75 -13.51 7.45
CA GLY A 79 -0.73 -14.31 8.13
C GLY A 79 -1.10 -15.79 8.25
N ARG A 80 -2.38 -16.10 8.48
CA ARG A 80 -2.90 -17.47 8.53
C ARG A 80 -2.80 -18.15 7.16
N ILE A 81 -3.26 -17.51 6.08
CA ILE A 81 -3.20 -18.10 4.72
C ILE A 81 -1.75 -18.23 4.25
N ALA A 82 -0.91 -17.20 4.47
CA ALA A 82 0.52 -17.26 4.14
C ALA A 82 1.26 -18.38 4.89
N GLY A 83 0.88 -18.64 6.16
CA GLY A 83 1.36 -19.78 6.93
C GLY A 83 0.92 -21.14 6.35
N GLN A 84 -0.36 -21.29 5.97
CA GLN A 84 -0.88 -22.50 5.33
C GLN A 84 -0.18 -22.79 3.99
N GLN A 85 0.09 -21.75 3.20
CA GLN A 85 0.81 -21.83 1.92
C GLN A 85 2.34 -21.95 2.10
N SER A 86 2.85 -22.02 3.33
CA SER A 86 4.29 -22.10 3.65
C SER A 86 5.13 -20.98 3.01
N LEU A 87 4.55 -19.80 2.82
CA LEU A 87 5.25 -18.64 2.27
C LEU A 87 6.30 -18.12 3.26
N ARG A 88 7.33 -17.44 2.76
CA ARG A 88 8.25 -16.65 3.59
C ARG A 88 7.67 -15.25 3.78
N TRP A 89 7.17 -14.95 4.98
CA TRP A 89 6.54 -13.66 5.31
C TRP A 89 7.00 -13.12 6.67
N ARG A 90 6.58 -11.89 7.00
CA ARG A 90 6.81 -11.22 8.29
C ARG A 90 5.47 -10.66 8.80
N PRO A 91 5.09 -10.87 10.08
CA PRO A 91 3.79 -10.44 10.60
C PRO A 91 3.69 -8.94 10.89
N ALA A 92 4.82 -8.27 11.02
CA ALA A 92 4.95 -6.85 11.26
C ALA A 92 6.10 -6.28 10.44
N GLY A 93 5.97 -5.00 10.11
CA GLY A 93 6.95 -4.19 9.41
C GLY A 93 6.44 -2.76 9.29
N THR A 94 7.33 -1.78 9.48
CA THR A 94 7.04 -0.36 9.38
C THR A 94 7.50 0.17 8.02
N VAL A 95 6.59 0.78 7.26
CA VAL A 95 6.90 1.24 5.88
C VAL A 95 7.10 2.75 5.85
N VAL A 96 8.26 3.20 5.38
CA VAL A 96 8.48 4.62 5.06
C VAL A 96 8.00 4.89 3.64
N VAL A 97 7.10 5.87 3.50
CA VAL A 97 6.60 6.30 2.19
C VAL A 97 7.39 7.52 1.73
N VAL A 98 8.13 7.37 0.63
CA VAL A 98 8.86 8.46 -0.04
C VAL A 98 8.10 8.92 -1.28
N GLN A 99 8.39 10.12 -1.80
CA GLN A 99 7.62 10.64 -2.95
C GLN A 99 7.86 9.90 -4.26
N GLY A 100 9.08 9.40 -4.49
CA GLY A 100 9.53 9.05 -5.85
C GLY A 100 9.75 10.29 -6.73
N PRO A 101 9.88 10.12 -8.07
CA PRO A 101 10.04 8.85 -8.77
C PRO A 101 11.46 8.26 -8.64
N ARG A 102 12.41 9.01 -8.06
CA ARG A 102 13.74 8.49 -7.76
C ARG A 102 13.71 7.50 -6.59
N PHE A 103 14.63 6.53 -6.62
CA PHE A 103 14.97 5.74 -5.44
C PHE A 103 15.74 6.58 -4.40
N SER A 104 15.90 6.02 -3.20
CA SER A 104 16.61 6.68 -2.11
C SER A 104 18.13 6.64 -2.32
N THR A 105 18.80 7.65 -1.78
CA THR A 105 20.25 7.67 -1.64
C THR A 105 20.68 6.78 -0.47
N ARG A 106 21.91 6.26 -0.48
CA ARG A 106 22.44 5.44 0.63
C ARG A 106 22.35 6.14 2.00
N ALA A 107 22.41 7.46 2.03
CA ALA A 107 22.25 8.24 3.26
C ALA A 107 20.80 8.22 3.78
N GLU A 108 19.81 8.33 2.88
CA GLU A 108 18.38 8.21 3.21
C GLU A 108 18.06 6.79 3.69
N SER A 109 18.50 5.75 2.96
CA SER A 109 18.28 4.35 3.33
C SER A 109 18.85 4.02 4.72
N ARG A 110 20.10 4.43 5.00
CA ARG A 110 20.72 4.31 6.33
C ARG A 110 19.93 5.04 7.41
N TRP A 111 19.42 6.24 7.12
CA TRP A 111 18.61 6.98 8.07
C TRP A 111 17.28 6.28 8.37
N TYR A 112 16.61 5.73 7.36
CA TYR A 112 15.39 4.93 7.56
C TYR A 112 15.67 3.66 8.37
N SER A 113 16.67 2.86 8.01
CA SER A 113 17.01 1.66 8.78
C SER A 113 17.44 2.00 10.23
N GLY A 114 18.21 3.06 10.43
CA GLY A 114 18.62 3.53 11.76
C GLY A 114 17.47 4.08 12.62
N MET A 115 16.36 4.48 12.00
CA MET A 115 15.12 4.91 12.68
C MET A 115 14.12 3.75 12.86
N GLY A 116 14.49 2.51 12.54
CA GLY A 116 13.66 1.31 12.76
C GLY A 116 12.61 1.03 11.69
N TRP A 117 12.75 1.58 10.48
CA TRP A 117 11.84 1.30 9.37
C TRP A 117 12.28 0.04 8.62
N ASP A 118 11.34 -0.86 8.31
CA ASP A 118 11.61 -2.17 7.70
C ASP A 118 11.56 -2.15 6.16
N ILE A 119 10.73 -1.29 5.56
CA ILE A 119 10.43 -1.28 4.12
C ILE A 119 10.37 0.16 3.62
N VAL A 120 10.91 0.43 2.42
CA VAL A 120 10.72 1.69 1.69
C VAL A 120 9.67 1.48 0.59
N GLY A 121 8.73 2.41 0.45
CA GLY A 121 7.69 2.36 -0.58
C GLY A 121 7.28 3.75 -1.07
N MET A 122 6.40 3.82 -2.07
CA MET A 122 5.99 5.10 -2.70
C MET A 122 4.48 5.31 -2.82
N THR A 123 3.63 4.33 -2.52
CA THR A 123 2.17 4.38 -2.83
C THR A 123 1.27 4.43 -1.59
N GLN A 124 1.60 3.71 -0.51
CA GLN A 124 0.71 3.45 0.63
C GLN A 124 0.14 4.70 1.33
N TYR A 125 0.84 5.84 1.25
CA TYR A 125 0.29 7.14 1.65
C TYR A 125 0.02 8.00 0.41
N PRO A 126 -1.17 8.60 0.25
CA PRO A 126 -2.25 8.69 1.25
C PRO A 126 -3.29 7.55 1.19
N GLU A 127 -3.10 6.53 0.33
CA GLU A 127 -4.09 5.48 0.07
C GLU A 127 -4.69 4.85 1.35
N VAL A 128 -3.86 4.52 2.35
CA VAL A 128 -4.33 3.96 3.63
C VAL A 128 -5.16 4.93 4.48
N ILE A 129 -4.92 6.24 4.36
CA ILE A 129 -5.67 7.28 5.07
C ILE A 129 -7.02 7.49 4.36
N LEU A 130 -7.01 7.62 3.04
CA LEU A 130 -8.21 7.77 2.22
C LEU A 130 -9.16 6.57 2.37
N ALA A 131 -8.64 5.34 2.30
CA ALA A 131 -9.43 4.13 2.55
C ALA A 131 -10.08 4.15 3.94
N ARG A 132 -9.38 4.70 4.95
CA ARG A 132 -9.89 4.79 6.33
C ARG A 132 -10.84 5.97 6.55
N GLU A 133 -10.79 7.03 5.75
CA GLU A 133 -11.81 8.07 5.69
C GLU A 133 -13.10 7.58 5.02
N LEU A 134 -13.02 6.58 4.14
CA LEU A 134 -14.17 5.88 3.54
C LEU A 134 -14.68 4.69 4.36
N GLU A 135 -14.19 4.53 5.59
CA GLU A 135 -14.54 3.43 6.51
C GLU A 135 -14.27 2.02 5.93
N MET A 136 -13.27 1.89 5.05
CA MET A 136 -12.93 0.63 4.40
C MET A 136 -11.91 -0.18 5.22
N CYS A 137 -12.07 -1.50 5.23
CA CYS A 137 -11.03 -2.42 5.71
C CYS A 137 -9.86 -2.44 4.72
N TYR A 138 -8.72 -1.85 5.10
CA TYR A 138 -7.53 -1.78 4.24
C TYR A 138 -6.40 -2.70 4.74
N LEU A 139 -5.74 -3.41 3.82
CA LEU A 139 -4.60 -4.29 4.07
C LEU A 139 -3.44 -3.95 3.12
N ASN A 140 -2.25 -3.84 3.69
CA ASN A 140 -1.00 -3.76 2.93
C ASN A 140 -0.34 -5.15 2.86
N LEU A 141 -0.11 -5.63 1.63
CA LEU A 141 0.76 -6.78 1.32
C LEU A 141 2.01 -6.27 0.58
N SER A 142 3.07 -5.96 1.33
CA SER A 142 4.33 -5.47 0.75
C SER A 142 5.20 -6.63 0.26
N LEU A 143 5.35 -6.77 -1.07
CA LEU A 143 6.36 -7.64 -1.68
C LEU A 143 7.72 -6.93 -1.63
N VAL A 144 8.67 -7.48 -0.86
CA VAL A 144 10.05 -6.96 -0.80
C VAL A 144 10.79 -7.41 -2.06
N THR A 145 11.07 -6.49 -2.97
CA THR A 145 11.75 -6.75 -4.25
C THR A 145 13.28 -6.69 -4.15
N ASP A 146 13.82 -5.90 -3.23
CA ASP A 146 15.23 -5.55 -3.15
C ASP A 146 15.60 -4.95 -1.78
N TYR A 147 16.81 -4.41 -1.66
CA TYR A 147 17.36 -3.79 -0.44
C TYR A 147 17.59 -2.27 -0.61
N ASP A 148 16.76 -1.59 -1.40
CA ASP A 148 16.81 -0.15 -1.69
C ASP A 148 18.21 0.28 -2.18
N ALA A 149 18.90 1.21 -1.51
CA ALA A 149 20.23 1.64 -1.93
C ALA A 149 21.37 0.65 -1.57
N GLY A 150 21.05 -0.55 -1.10
CA GLY A 150 21.97 -1.63 -0.77
C GLY A 150 22.15 -1.85 0.74
N LEU A 151 22.51 -3.08 1.12
CA LEU A 151 22.64 -3.50 2.52
C LEU A 151 24.04 -3.21 3.10
N GLU A 152 24.10 -2.54 4.25
CA GLU A 152 25.35 -2.26 4.94
C GLU A 152 26.01 -3.55 5.46
N GLY A 153 27.30 -3.73 5.14
CA GLY A 153 28.04 -4.96 5.44
C GLY A 153 27.96 -6.06 4.37
N ALA A 154 27.15 -5.89 3.31
CA ALA A 154 27.06 -6.83 2.19
C ALA A 154 27.43 -6.12 0.86
N PRO A 155 28.72 -6.05 0.48
CA PRO A 155 29.17 -5.28 -0.68
C PRO A 155 28.60 -5.76 -2.02
N ASP A 156 28.15 -7.02 -2.09
CA ASP A 156 27.52 -7.62 -3.27
C ASP A 156 26.07 -7.12 -3.50
N VAL A 157 25.46 -6.45 -2.51
CA VAL A 157 24.10 -5.90 -2.59
C VAL A 157 24.15 -4.47 -3.15
N SER A 158 24.09 -4.39 -4.48
CA SER A 158 24.07 -3.11 -5.21
C SER A 158 22.76 -2.32 -5.01
N ALA A 159 22.79 -1.02 -5.32
CA ALA A 159 21.59 -0.17 -5.27
C ALA A 159 20.56 -0.59 -6.33
N VAL A 160 19.28 -0.54 -5.95
CA VAL A 160 18.12 -0.92 -6.77
C VAL A 160 18.06 -0.17 -8.10
N GLN A 161 17.58 -0.87 -9.13
CA GLN A 161 17.25 -0.32 -10.43
C GLN A 161 15.88 -0.86 -10.86
N ALA A 162 15.08 -0.08 -11.59
CA ALA A 162 13.69 -0.43 -11.90
C ALA A 162 13.52 -1.83 -12.55
N ARG A 163 14.48 -2.27 -13.38
CA ARG A 163 14.47 -3.62 -13.97
C ARG A 163 14.49 -4.76 -12.93
N GLU A 164 15.14 -4.54 -11.79
CA GLU A 164 15.28 -5.55 -10.74
C GLU A 164 13.99 -5.66 -9.93
N VAL A 165 13.36 -4.52 -9.63
CA VAL A 165 12.01 -4.45 -9.04
C VAL A 165 11.02 -5.25 -9.90
N MET A 166 11.00 -4.98 -11.21
CA MET A 166 10.11 -5.68 -12.14
C MET A 166 10.44 -7.18 -12.28
N ARG A 167 11.72 -7.58 -12.21
CA ARG A 167 12.14 -8.98 -12.25
C ARG A 167 11.62 -9.75 -11.03
N VAL A 168 11.91 -9.27 -9.83
CA VAL A 168 11.52 -9.94 -8.58
C VAL A 168 10.00 -9.92 -8.38
N LEU A 169 9.33 -8.86 -8.83
CA LEU A 169 7.88 -8.84 -8.92
C LEU A 169 7.35 -9.98 -9.80
N SER A 170 7.79 -10.08 -11.05
CA SER A 170 7.31 -11.10 -11.99
C SER A 170 7.55 -12.54 -11.49
N GLU A 171 8.66 -12.77 -10.76
CA GLU A 171 8.97 -14.05 -10.12
C GLU A 171 8.06 -14.40 -8.93
N ASN A 172 7.37 -13.42 -8.35
CA ASN A 172 6.58 -13.58 -7.12
C ASN A 172 5.09 -13.22 -7.27
N ILE A 173 4.67 -12.59 -8.38
CA ILE A 173 3.29 -12.16 -8.60
C ILE A 173 2.29 -13.31 -8.48
N VAL A 174 2.66 -14.50 -8.95
CA VAL A 174 1.88 -15.75 -8.82
C VAL A 174 1.63 -16.10 -7.35
N ARG A 175 2.60 -15.90 -6.46
CA ARG A 175 2.44 -16.16 -5.01
C ARG A 175 1.53 -15.13 -4.35
N VAL A 176 1.62 -13.87 -4.76
CA VAL A 176 0.73 -12.80 -4.27
C VAL A 176 -0.71 -13.06 -4.75
N ARG A 177 -0.88 -13.53 -5.99
CA ARG A 177 -2.15 -14.02 -6.53
C ARG A 177 -2.72 -15.17 -5.72
N ASP A 178 -1.96 -16.24 -5.55
CA ASP A 178 -2.46 -17.47 -4.92
C ASP A 178 -2.79 -17.21 -3.44
N LEU A 179 -2.10 -16.27 -2.79
CA LEU A 179 -2.46 -15.73 -1.46
C LEU A 179 -3.79 -14.96 -1.51
N LEU A 180 -3.93 -13.97 -2.40
CA LEU A 180 -5.15 -13.15 -2.52
C LEU A 180 -6.39 -14.01 -2.88
N ALA A 181 -6.26 -14.94 -3.83
CA ALA A 181 -7.32 -15.84 -4.26
C ALA A 181 -7.79 -16.78 -3.13
N ALA A 182 -6.89 -17.18 -2.23
CA ALA A 182 -7.24 -17.97 -1.04
C ALA A 182 -7.79 -17.10 0.11
N MET A 183 -7.38 -15.83 0.20
CA MET A 183 -7.87 -14.89 1.22
C MET A 183 -9.28 -14.37 0.95
N ILE A 184 -9.56 -13.94 -0.29
CA ILE A 184 -10.82 -13.25 -0.67
C ILE A 184 -12.08 -14.02 -0.23
N PRO A 185 -12.21 -15.35 -0.48
CA PRO A 185 -13.38 -16.13 -0.05
C PRO A 185 -13.50 -16.32 1.48
N MET A 186 -12.47 -15.93 2.24
CA MET A 186 -12.40 -16.04 3.70
C MET A 186 -12.51 -14.69 4.42
N ILE A 187 -12.73 -13.59 3.69
CA ILE A 187 -13.05 -12.29 4.29
C ILE A 187 -14.50 -12.36 4.80
N PRO A 188 -14.77 -12.02 6.08
CA PRO A 188 -16.11 -12.03 6.62
C PRO A 188 -16.95 -10.90 6.02
N ALA A 189 -18.21 -11.19 5.67
CA ALA A 189 -19.17 -10.18 5.24
C ALA A 189 -19.47 -9.16 6.36
N GLU A 190 -19.44 -9.61 7.62
CA GLU A 190 -19.55 -8.77 8.82
C GLU A 190 -18.23 -8.84 9.61
N PRO A 191 -17.27 -7.91 9.39
CA PRO A 191 -16.02 -7.88 10.14
C PRO A 191 -16.24 -7.35 11.56
N SER A 192 -15.53 -7.90 12.55
CA SER A 192 -15.66 -7.46 13.96
C SER A 192 -14.84 -6.21 14.32
N CYS A 193 -13.98 -5.76 13.39
CA CYS A 193 -13.08 -4.63 13.57
C CYS A 193 -13.79 -3.27 13.58
N ASN A 194 -13.03 -2.19 13.79
CA ASN A 194 -13.52 -0.81 13.79
C ASN A 194 -13.23 -0.05 12.49
N CYS A 195 -12.79 -0.71 11.41
CA CYS A 195 -12.50 -0.03 10.14
C CYS A 195 -13.77 0.59 9.53
N GLN A 196 -14.90 -0.13 9.59
CA GLN A 196 -16.23 0.33 9.15
C GLN A 196 -16.93 1.31 10.12
N ARG A 197 -16.19 1.81 11.12
CA ARG A 197 -16.65 2.76 12.14
C ARG A 197 -15.55 3.79 12.45
N SER A 198 -14.64 4.03 11.51
CA SER A 198 -13.49 4.93 11.71
C SER A 198 -13.87 6.40 11.80
N LEU A 199 -15.08 6.78 11.35
CA LEU A 199 -15.63 8.13 11.48
C LEU A 199 -16.40 8.36 12.79
N GLU A 200 -16.67 7.31 13.59
CA GLU A 200 -17.33 7.45 14.89
C GLU A 200 -16.48 8.31 15.84
N GLY A 201 -16.98 9.50 16.16
CA GLY A 201 -16.26 10.49 16.98
C GLY A 201 -15.12 11.23 16.26
N ALA A 202 -14.95 11.04 14.95
CA ALA A 202 -13.91 11.72 14.16
C ALA A 202 -14.36 13.08 13.57
N ARG A 203 -15.67 13.35 13.52
CA ARG A 203 -16.24 14.60 13.00
C ARG A 203 -16.39 15.62 14.14
N LEU A 204 -15.99 16.87 13.91
CA LEU A 204 -16.09 18.00 14.84
C LEU A 204 -17.24 18.95 14.48
#